data_AF-A0A7S1Y736-F1
#
_entry.id   AF-A0A7S1Y736-F1
#
_cell.length_a   1.000
_cell.length_b   1.000
_cell.length_c   1.000
_cell.angle_alpha   90.00
_cell.angle_beta   90.00
_cell.angle_gamma   90.00
#
_symmetry.space_group_name_H-M   'P 1'
#
loop_
_entity.id
_entity.type
_entity.pdbx_description
1 polymer ?
#
loop_
_entity_poly.entity_id
_entity_poly.type
_entity_poly.pdbx_seq_one_letter_code
_entity_poly.pdbx_strand_id
1 'polypeptide(L)'
;NNGMKRYLLQHRPVRWCFLNKKTGLPKSIDKWILGLEMFVWSIPTKKDRDGLGIIIPMEAEAATPFEYRGETFLKMTEINEYVDDEDDLELCRQLTLLKILRKEGKRIREFYEEVKRSFVPLRAGESVDDYQGVVLSTTHKAKGLEFQNVLIWDDFRFEMLKNLVNVLSENRMADEGNLLYVAVTRCKKNLYLSDPARDCLRHFEATPRGHSSDDAVGAAGVLCVAPTTFDDQRKAWELAWG
;
A
#
# COMPACT_ATOMS: atom_id res chain seq x y z
N ASN A 1 5.33 0.98 -5.94
CA ASN A 1 5.29 1.52 -4.56
C ASN A 1 4.03 2.38 -4.34
N ASN A 2 2.82 1.81 -4.44
CA ASN A 2 1.55 2.56 -4.32
C ASN A 2 1.18 2.90 -2.88
N GLY A 3 1.51 2.03 -1.92
CA GLY A 3 1.30 2.33 -0.51
C GLY A 3 2.00 3.62 -0.09
N MET A 4 3.22 3.85 -0.58
CA MET A 4 3.97 5.08 -0.32
C MET A 4 3.28 6.34 -0.86
N LYS A 5 2.84 6.35 -2.13
CA LYS A 5 2.17 7.54 -2.70
C LYS A 5 0.85 7.83 -1.97
N ARG A 6 0.08 6.79 -1.66
CA ARG A 6 -1.19 6.91 -0.91
C ARG A 6 -0.97 7.42 0.50
N TYR A 7 0.02 6.89 1.21
CA TYR A 7 0.41 7.38 2.52
C TYR A 7 0.81 8.86 2.48
N LEU A 8 1.68 9.25 1.54
CA LEU A 8 2.12 10.63 1.39
C LEU A 8 0.97 11.59 1.08
N LEU A 9 -0.01 11.14 0.29
CA LEU A 9 -1.22 11.92 -0.01
C LEU A 9 -2.10 12.12 1.24
N GLN A 10 -2.34 11.04 1.98
CA GLN A 10 -3.25 11.04 3.13
C GLN A 10 -2.67 11.74 4.36
N HIS A 11 -1.40 11.52 4.64
CA HIS A 11 -0.76 12.00 5.87
C HIS A 11 0.08 13.26 5.69
N ARG A 12 0.47 13.59 4.45
CA ARG A 12 1.22 14.81 4.08
C ARG A 12 2.34 15.14 5.08
N PRO A 13 3.28 14.21 5.34
CA PRO A 13 4.31 14.42 6.34
C PRO A 13 5.16 15.64 5.98
N VAL A 14 5.50 16.44 6.98
CA VAL A 14 6.30 17.67 6.81
C VAL A 14 7.74 17.34 6.39
N ARG A 15 8.26 16.20 6.85
CA ARG A 15 9.60 15.71 6.55
C ARG A 15 9.58 14.19 6.32
N TRP A 16 10.05 13.77 5.16
CA TRP A 16 10.17 12.34 4.85
C TRP A 16 11.34 12.04 3.90
N CYS A 17 11.85 10.81 3.95
CA CYS A 17 12.91 10.32 3.08
C CYS A 17 12.71 8.86 2.70
N PHE A 18 13.51 8.39 1.72
CA PHE A 18 13.70 6.96 1.52
C PHE A 18 14.84 6.46 2.41
N LEU A 19 14.75 5.21 2.87
CA LEU A 19 15.81 4.59 3.68
C LEU A 19 17.17 4.52 2.96
N ASN A 20 17.19 4.43 1.63
CA ASN A 20 18.43 4.28 0.87
C ASN A 20 18.69 5.46 -0.09
N LYS A 21 19.92 5.95 -0.11
CA LYS A 21 20.41 7.16 -0.80
C LYS A 21 20.22 7.17 -2.32
N LYS A 22 20.04 6.00 -2.97
CA LYS A 22 20.01 5.89 -4.44
C LYS A 22 18.73 6.39 -5.10
N THR A 23 17.64 6.52 -4.35
CA THR A 23 16.39 7.07 -4.89
C THR A 23 16.39 8.57 -4.62
N GLY A 24 16.80 9.35 -5.63
CA GLY A 24 16.66 10.81 -5.63
C GLY A 24 15.19 11.25 -5.52
N LEU A 25 14.95 12.55 -5.65
CA LEU A 25 13.60 13.12 -5.69
C LEU A 25 12.66 12.25 -6.55
N PRO A 26 11.36 12.16 -6.21
CA PRO A 26 10.37 11.52 -7.07
C PRO A 26 10.56 11.97 -8.52
N LYS A 27 10.66 10.98 -9.42
CA LYS A 27 10.87 11.21 -10.86
C LYS A 27 9.82 12.19 -11.40
N SER A 28 10.15 12.83 -12.53
CA SER A 28 9.16 13.60 -13.30
C SER A 28 7.90 12.77 -13.54
N ILE A 29 6.74 13.44 -13.55
CA ILE A 29 5.47 12.77 -13.85
C ILE A 29 5.52 12.33 -15.32
N ASP A 30 5.30 11.04 -15.56
CA ASP A 30 5.27 10.51 -16.93
C ASP A 30 4.11 11.12 -17.72
N LYS A 31 4.33 11.37 -19.01
CA LYS A 31 3.35 12.04 -19.88
C LYS A 31 1.99 11.33 -19.91
N TRP A 32 2.00 10.00 -19.92
CA TRP A 32 0.77 9.21 -19.92
C TRP A 32 -0.05 9.39 -18.64
N ILE A 33 0.57 9.65 -17.48
CA ILE A 33 -0.15 9.92 -16.22
C ILE A 33 -0.91 11.24 -16.31
N LEU A 34 -0.33 12.24 -16.98
CA LEU A 34 -1.00 13.52 -17.25
C LEU A 34 -2.17 13.34 -18.22
N GLY A 35 -2.01 12.50 -19.24
CA GLY A 35 -3.10 12.11 -20.14
C GLY A 35 -4.23 11.39 -19.40
N LEU A 36 -3.87 10.45 -18.52
CA LEU A 36 -4.84 9.74 -17.68
C LEU A 36 -5.57 10.69 -16.73
N GLU A 37 -4.88 11.68 -16.15
CA GLU A 37 -5.53 12.72 -15.36
C GLU A 37 -6.57 13.46 -16.22
N MET A 38 -6.20 13.96 -17.40
CA MET A 38 -7.15 14.66 -18.28
C MET A 38 -8.39 13.82 -18.60
N PHE A 39 -8.19 12.55 -18.94
CA PHE A 39 -9.28 11.58 -19.16
C PHE A 39 -10.16 11.40 -17.93
N VAL A 40 -9.56 11.13 -16.77
CA VAL A 40 -10.30 10.95 -15.51
C VAL A 40 -11.11 12.19 -15.17
N TRP A 41 -10.59 13.39 -15.42
CA TRP A 41 -11.28 14.66 -15.16
C TRP A 41 -12.38 14.98 -16.17
N SER A 42 -12.28 14.50 -17.42
CA SER A 42 -13.27 14.76 -18.46
C SER A 42 -14.50 13.86 -18.38
N ILE A 43 -14.44 12.74 -17.64
CA ILE A 43 -15.62 11.89 -17.40
C ILE A 43 -16.60 12.60 -16.46
N PRO A 44 -17.88 12.80 -16.86
CA PRO A 44 -18.91 13.35 -16.00
C PRO A 44 -19.09 12.51 -14.73
N THR A 45 -19.36 13.18 -13.62
CA THR A 45 -19.59 12.49 -12.34
C THR A 45 -20.92 12.90 -11.76
N LYS A 46 -21.57 11.94 -11.11
CA LYS A 46 -22.75 12.21 -10.30
C LYS A 46 -22.32 12.30 -8.84
N LYS A 47 -22.86 13.29 -8.13
CA LYS A 47 -22.84 13.25 -6.67
C LYS A 47 -23.70 12.07 -6.25
N ASP A 48 -23.12 11.15 -5.49
CA ASP A 48 -23.88 10.06 -4.90
C ASP A 48 -25.02 10.62 -4.03
N ARG A 49 -26.20 9.97 -4.09
CA ARG A 49 -27.39 10.40 -3.34
C ARG A 49 -27.20 10.27 -1.82
N ASP A 50 -26.22 9.48 -1.39
CA ASP A 50 -26.05 9.05 0.00
C ASP A 50 -25.04 9.89 0.80
N GLY A 51 -24.60 11.05 0.28
CA GLY A 51 -23.81 12.01 1.06
C GLY A 51 -22.36 11.59 1.41
N LEU A 52 -21.92 10.38 1.01
CA LEU A 52 -20.56 9.85 1.23
C LEU A 52 -19.48 10.49 0.34
N GLY A 53 -19.86 11.43 -0.53
CA GLY A 53 -18.95 12.19 -1.39
C GLY A 53 -18.12 11.32 -2.34
N ILE A 54 -18.59 10.11 -2.65
CA ILE A 54 -17.95 9.25 -3.64
C ILE A 54 -18.37 9.77 -5.02
N ILE A 55 -17.37 10.25 -5.77
CA ILE A 55 -17.53 10.71 -7.14
C ILE A 55 -17.57 9.45 -8.02
N ILE A 56 -18.76 9.01 -8.42
CA ILE A 56 -18.91 7.85 -9.30
C ILE A 56 -18.77 8.34 -10.75
N PRO A 57 -17.78 7.84 -11.53
CA PRO A 57 -17.72 8.09 -12.96
C PRO A 57 -19.00 7.55 -13.61
N MET A 58 -19.72 8.37 -14.37
CA MET A 58 -20.83 7.85 -15.17
C MET A 58 -20.29 6.87 -16.23
N GLU A 59 -21.11 5.89 -16.65
CA GLU A 59 -20.92 5.18 -17.91
C GLU A 59 -21.13 6.15 -19.07
N ALA A 60 -20.15 7.02 -19.27
CA ALA A 60 -20.14 8.04 -20.29
C ALA A 60 -18.76 8.02 -20.95
N GLU A 61 -18.75 8.31 -22.24
CA GLU A 61 -17.51 8.52 -22.96
C GLU A 61 -16.82 9.78 -22.44
N ALA A 62 -15.52 9.67 -22.19
CA ALA A 62 -14.69 10.80 -21.85
C ALA A 62 -14.65 11.78 -23.03
N ALA A 63 -14.72 13.08 -22.75
CA ALA A 63 -14.59 14.09 -23.81
C ALA A 63 -13.19 14.09 -24.47
N THR A 64 -12.21 13.49 -23.79
CA THR A 64 -10.83 13.33 -24.27
C THR A 64 -10.45 11.86 -24.20
N PRO A 65 -10.12 11.20 -25.32
CA PRO A 65 -9.60 9.83 -25.30
C PRO A 65 -8.31 9.73 -24.50
N PHE A 66 -8.05 8.56 -23.92
CA PHE A 66 -6.78 8.23 -23.26
C PHE A 66 -6.02 7.22 -24.10
N GLU A 67 -4.78 7.56 -24.45
CA GLU A 67 -3.88 6.63 -25.16
C GLU A 67 -2.85 6.04 -24.18
N TYR A 68 -2.72 4.73 -24.17
CA TYR A 68 -1.74 4.03 -23.34
C TYR A 68 -1.27 2.73 -24.00
N ARG A 69 0.05 2.60 -24.14
CA ARG A 69 0.72 1.43 -24.75
C ARG A 69 0.20 1.02 -26.15
N GLY A 70 -0.33 1.96 -26.91
CA GLY A 70 -0.87 1.71 -28.26
C GLY A 70 -2.38 1.50 -28.30
N GLU A 71 -3.03 1.35 -27.14
CA GLU A 71 -4.48 1.25 -27.00
C GLU A 71 -5.10 2.64 -26.77
N THR A 72 -6.36 2.79 -27.21
CA THR A 72 -7.15 4.01 -27.01
C THR A 72 -8.40 3.69 -26.20
N PHE A 73 -8.60 4.43 -25.11
CA PHE A 73 -9.69 4.27 -24.18
C PHE A 73 -10.61 5.48 -24.23
N LEU A 74 -11.91 5.22 -24.34
CA LEU A 74 -12.99 6.22 -24.31
C LEU A 74 -13.79 6.13 -23.01
N LYS A 75 -13.84 4.95 -22.38
CA LYS A 75 -14.64 4.71 -21.17
C LYS A 75 -13.78 4.20 -20.03
N MET A 76 -14.25 4.47 -18.81
CA MET A 76 -13.58 3.98 -17.60
C MET A 76 -13.60 2.45 -17.50
N THR A 77 -14.66 1.82 -18.02
CA THR A 77 -14.81 0.36 -18.05
C THR A 77 -13.70 -0.31 -18.86
N GLU A 78 -13.39 0.23 -20.04
CA GLU A 78 -12.34 -0.28 -20.93
C GLU A 78 -10.95 -0.25 -20.26
N ILE A 79 -10.65 0.80 -19.48
CA ILE A 79 -9.40 0.87 -18.70
C ILE A 79 -9.39 -0.19 -17.59
N ASN A 80 -10.50 -0.41 -16.89
CA ASN A 80 -10.55 -1.42 -15.84
C ASN A 80 -10.41 -2.84 -16.42
N GLU A 81 -11.10 -3.13 -17.53
CA GLU A 81 -10.97 -4.40 -18.26
C GLU A 81 -9.52 -4.62 -18.71
N TYR A 82 -8.88 -3.63 -19.31
CA TYR A 82 -7.46 -3.71 -19.68
C TYR A 82 -6.55 -3.95 -18.47
N VAL A 83 -6.80 -3.29 -17.35
CA VAL A 83 -6.02 -3.49 -16.12
C VAL A 83 -6.13 -4.94 -15.63
N ASP A 84 -7.33 -5.51 -15.67
CA ASP A 84 -7.60 -6.87 -15.22
C ASP A 84 -7.03 -7.91 -16.19
N ASP A 85 -7.19 -7.69 -17.50
CA ASP A 85 -6.71 -8.60 -18.55
C ASP A 85 -5.18 -8.63 -18.68
N GLU A 86 -4.53 -7.45 -18.60
CA GLU A 86 -3.07 -7.31 -18.76
C GLU A 86 -2.30 -7.35 -17.43
N ASP A 87 -2.99 -7.50 -16.29
CA ASP A 87 -2.43 -7.35 -14.93
C ASP A 87 -1.56 -6.08 -14.81
N ASP A 88 -2.01 -4.96 -15.42
CA ASP A 88 -1.26 -3.70 -15.39
C ASP A 88 -1.48 -2.98 -14.06
N LEU A 89 -0.76 -3.48 -13.05
CA LEU A 89 -0.78 -2.95 -11.70
C LEU A 89 -0.35 -1.49 -11.66
N GLU A 90 0.52 -1.00 -12.55
CA GLU A 90 0.95 0.41 -12.50
C GLU A 90 -0.16 1.34 -12.96
N LEU A 91 -0.86 1.00 -14.05
CA LEU A 91 -2.03 1.72 -14.52
C LEU A 91 -3.13 1.75 -13.45
N CYS A 92 -3.45 0.60 -12.86
CA CYS A 92 -4.40 0.47 -11.75
C CYS A 92 -4.05 1.41 -10.58
N ARG A 93 -2.77 1.45 -10.22
CA ARG A 93 -2.25 2.28 -9.12
C ARG A 93 -2.38 3.77 -9.43
N GLN A 94 -2.00 4.22 -10.63
CA GLN A 94 -2.16 5.62 -11.01
C GLN A 94 -3.63 6.02 -11.11
N LEU A 95 -4.48 5.14 -11.64
CA LEU A 95 -5.93 5.38 -11.71
C LEU A 95 -6.53 5.57 -10.31
N THR A 96 -6.17 4.71 -9.36
CA THR A 96 -6.61 4.82 -7.96
C THR A 96 -6.18 6.14 -7.33
N LEU A 97 -4.90 6.52 -7.51
CA LEU A 97 -4.38 7.80 -7.02
C LEU A 97 -5.15 8.99 -7.59
N LEU A 98 -5.40 9.00 -8.90
CA LEU A 98 -6.11 10.09 -9.58
C LEU A 98 -7.57 10.19 -9.14
N LYS A 99 -8.24 9.07 -8.88
CA LYS A 99 -9.60 9.06 -8.30
C LYS A 99 -9.64 9.75 -6.93
N ILE A 100 -8.65 9.48 -6.06
CA ILE A 100 -8.54 10.13 -4.74
C ILE A 100 -8.25 11.63 -4.91
N LEU A 101 -7.29 11.99 -5.73
CA LEU A 101 -6.92 13.39 -5.99
C LEU A 101 -8.10 14.19 -6.56
N ARG A 102 -8.87 13.61 -7.48
CA ARG A 102 -10.09 14.22 -8.01
C ARG A 102 -11.12 14.47 -6.91
N LYS A 103 -11.32 13.51 -6.00
CA LYS A 103 -12.20 13.67 -4.83
C LYS A 103 -11.74 14.81 -3.91
N GLU A 104 -10.43 15.00 -3.75
CA GLU A 104 -9.84 16.11 -3.01
C GLU A 104 -9.79 17.43 -3.80
N GLY A 105 -10.20 17.44 -5.07
CA GLY A 105 -10.12 18.62 -5.95
C GLY A 105 -8.70 19.04 -6.30
N LYS A 106 -7.73 18.12 -6.21
CA LYS A 106 -6.29 18.39 -6.31
C LYS A 106 -5.70 17.82 -7.59
N ARG A 107 -4.74 18.53 -8.19
CA ARG A 107 -4.05 18.07 -9.41
C ARG A 107 -2.84 17.19 -9.09
N ILE A 108 -2.50 16.27 -10.00
CA ILE A 108 -1.35 15.38 -9.86
C ILE A 108 -0.02 16.17 -9.76
N ARG A 109 0.08 17.29 -10.49
CA ARG A 109 1.26 18.17 -10.45
C ARG A 109 1.45 18.78 -9.06
N GLU A 110 0.38 19.38 -8.53
CA GLU A 110 0.37 19.96 -7.17
C GLU A 110 0.74 18.92 -6.12
N PHE A 111 0.18 17.71 -6.21
CA PHE A 111 0.55 16.61 -5.32
C PHE A 111 2.05 16.28 -5.38
N TYR A 112 2.61 16.11 -6.58
CA TYR A 112 4.03 15.81 -6.72
C TYR A 112 4.93 16.95 -6.24
N GLU A 113 4.54 18.20 -6.46
CA GLU A 113 5.27 19.37 -5.98
C GLU A 113 5.29 19.44 -4.44
N GLU A 114 4.17 19.17 -3.79
CA GLU A 114 4.11 19.08 -2.32
C GLU A 114 5.00 17.94 -1.79
N VAL A 115 4.91 16.77 -2.41
CA VAL A 115 5.72 15.61 -2.04
C VAL A 115 7.22 15.91 -2.20
N LYS A 116 7.61 16.62 -3.25
CA LYS A 116 9.00 17.08 -3.46
C LYS A 116 9.43 18.11 -2.43
N ARG A 117 8.54 19.04 -2.05
CA ARG A 117 8.83 20.10 -1.07
C ARG A 117 9.08 19.54 0.33
N SER A 118 8.40 18.46 0.72
CA SER A 118 8.58 17.81 2.03
C SER A 118 9.65 16.70 2.04
N PHE A 119 10.24 16.40 0.88
CA PHE A 119 11.30 15.39 0.78
C PHE A 119 12.63 15.95 1.30
N VAL A 120 13.14 15.36 2.38
CA VAL A 120 14.43 15.73 2.97
C VAL A 120 15.28 14.47 3.07
N PRO A 121 16.20 14.22 2.12
CA PRO A 121 16.98 12.98 2.10
C PRO A 121 17.97 12.88 3.27
N LEU A 122 18.28 11.65 3.68
CA LEU A 122 19.37 11.38 4.62
C LEU A 122 20.71 11.86 4.04
N ARG A 123 21.44 12.66 4.82
CA ARG A 123 22.76 13.16 4.43
C ARG A 123 23.81 12.05 4.45
N ALA A 124 24.92 12.29 3.78
CA ALA A 124 26.05 11.36 3.84
C ALA A 124 26.58 11.30 5.29
N GLY A 125 26.49 10.11 5.92
CA GLY A 125 26.97 9.88 7.27
C GLY A 125 25.90 10.04 8.36
N GLU A 126 24.69 10.51 8.01
CA GLU A 126 23.56 10.58 8.93
C GLU A 126 22.99 9.19 9.18
N SER A 127 22.80 8.82 10.46
CA SER A 127 22.08 7.59 10.82
C SER A 127 20.59 7.77 10.57
N VAL A 128 19.91 6.67 10.25
CA VAL A 128 18.45 6.68 10.17
C VAL A 128 17.81 6.97 11.54
N ASP A 129 18.50 6.62 12.63
CA ASP A 129 18.04 6.86 14.00
C ASP A 129 17.96 8.36 14.35
N ASP A 130 18.79 9.18 13.71
CA ASP A 130 18.83 10.62 13.94
C ASP A 130 17.76 11.37 13.13
N TYR A 131 17.10 10.68 12.18
CA TYR A 131 16.17 11.30 11.25
C TYR A 131 14.85 11.68 11.92
N GLN A 132 14.61 12.98 12.02
CA GLN A 132 13.36 13.53 12.56
C GLN A 132 12.28 13.63 11.47
N GLY A 133 11.67 12.51 11.12
CA GLY A 133 10.59 12.46 10.13
C GLY A 133 10.18 11.04 9.74
N VAL A 134 9.48 10.91 8.62
CA VAL A 134 9.03 9.61 8.11
C VAL A 134 10.10 8.99 7.21
N VAL A 135 10.53 7.77 7.53
CA VAL A 135 11.43 6.99 6.67
C VAL A 135 10.62 5.94 5.92
N LEU A 136 10.52 6.10 4.60
CA LEU A 136 9.86 5.13 3.73
C LEU A 136 10.86 4.06 3.28
N SER A 137 10.47 2.80 3.44
CA SER A 137 11.28 1.66 3.04
C SER A 137 10.40 0.53 2.53
N THR A 138 11.02 -0.46 1.90
CA THR A 138 10.41 -1.78 1.74
C THR A 138 10.83 -2.66 2.90
N THR A 139 10.01 -3.64 3.27
CA THR A 139 10.33 -4.63 4.32
C THR A 139 11.73 -5.22 4.14
N HIS A 140 12.06 -5.64 2.92
CA HIS A 140 13.37 -6.20 2.56
C HIS A 140 14.54 -5.27 2.91
N LYS A 141 14.41 -3.96 2.64
CA LYS A 141 15.46 -2.98 2.91
C LYS A 141 15.55 -2.60 4.39
N ALA A 142 14.47 -2.77 5.14
CA ALA A 142 14.43 -2.50 6.58
C ALA A 142 15.01 -3.64 7.43
N LYS A 143 15.31 -4.82 6.84
CA LYS A 143 15.88 -5.96 7.56
C LYS A 143 17.19 -5.56 8.27
N GLY A 144 17.28 -5.89 9.55
CA GLY A 144 18.43 -5.55 10.41
C GLY A 144 18.38 -4.16 11.02
N LEU A 145 17.39 -3.33 10.68
CA LEU A 145 17.13 -2.05 11.32
C LEU A 145 15.94 -2.17 12.27
N GLU A 146 15.79 -1.19 13.17
CA GLU A 146 14.69 -1.12 14.11
C GLU A 146 14.29 0.35 14.34
N PHE A 147 13.00 0.62 14.49
CA PHE A 147 12.43 1.96 14.61
C PHE A 147 11.51 2.04 15.82
N GLN A 148 11.43 3.23 16.44
CA GLN A 148 10.54 3.45 17.59
C GLN A 148 9.07 3.18 17.22
N ASN A 149 8.66 3.69 16.05
CA ASN A 149 7.32 3.54 15.53
C ASN A 149 7.39 2.97 14.11
N VAL A 150 6.59 1.96 13.82
CA VAL A 150 6.51 1.35 12.48
C VAL A 150 5.06 1.38 12.02
N LEU A 151 4.84 1.88 10.81
CA LEU A 151 3.57 1.79 10.10
C LEU A 151 3.72 0.80 8.94
N ILE A 152 2.95 -0.27 8.98
CA ILE A 152 2.82 -1.22 7.87
C ILE A 152 1.59 -0.80 7.05
N TRP A 153 1.81 -0.43 5.80
CA TRP A 153 0.76 0.08 4.93
C TRP A 153 0.17 -1.02 4.05
N ASP A 154 0.22 -0.87 2.73
CA ASP A 154 -0.48 -1.71 1.74
C ASP A 154 0.54 -2.41 0.83
N ASP A 155 1.61 -2.92 1.45
CA ASP A 155 2.70 -3.60 0.74
C ASP A 155 2.45 -5.11 0.61
N PHE A 156 1.45 -5.65 1.31
CA PHE A 156 1.14 -7.08 1.39
C PHE A 156 -0.07 -7.43 0.52
N ARG A 157 0.11 -8.29 -0.49
CA ARG A 157 -0.96 -8.68 -1.43
C ARG A 157 -1.71 -9.92 -0.95
N PHE A 158 -2.19 -9.87 0.29
CA PHE A 158 -2.66 -11.06 0.97
C PHE A 158 -3.98 -11.61 0.39
N GLU A 159 -4.94 -10.75 0.08
CA GLU A 159 -6.25 -11.15 -0.44
C GLU A 159 -6.14 -11.87 -1.80
N MET A 160 -5.19 -11.48 -2.65
CA MET A 160 -4.91 -12.19 -3.90
C MET A 160 -4.36 -13.59 -3.68
N LEU A 161 -3.57 -13.79 -2.62
CA LEU A 161 -2.96 -15.08 -2.31
C LEU A 161 -3.96 -16.06 -1.69
N LYS A 162 -4.93 -15.58 -0.90
CA LYS A 162 -6.00 -16.42 -0.32
C LYS A 162 -6.82 -17.16 -1.37
N ASN A 163 -7.11 -16.48 -2.48
CA ASN A 163 -7.99 -17.02 -3.52
C ASN A 163 -7.29 -18.04 -4.44
N LEU A 164 -5.98 -18.23 -4.29
CA LEU A 164 -5.20 -19.18 -5.06
C LEU A 164 -5.01 -20.47 -4.24
N VAL A 165 -5.49 -21.60 -4.75
CA VAL A 165 -5.39 -22.91 -4.10
C VAL A 165 -4.38 -23.78 -4.85
N ASN A 166 -3.07 -23.59 -4.61
CA ASN A 166 -2.03 -24.51 -5.09
C ASN A 166 -0.73 -24.43 -4.26
N VAL A 167 0.16 -25.41 -4.42
CA VAL A 167 1.45 -25.47 -3.68
C VAL A 167 2.32 -24.22 -3.89
N LEU A 168 2.20 -23.55 -5.04
CA LEU A 168 2.89 -22.29 -5.30
C LEU A 168 2.31 -21.13 -4.48
N SER A 169 1.00 -21.13 -4.21
CA SER A 169 0.36 -20.13 -3.35
C SER A 169 0.70 -20.35 -1.88
N GLU A 170 0.80 -21.59 -1.41
CA GLU A 170 1.24 -21.90 -0.03
C GLU A 170 2.66 -21.38 0.26
N ASN A 171 3.61 -21.63 -0.65
CA ASN A 171 4.97 -21.10 -0.52
C ASN A 171 5.00 -19.56 -0.54
N ARG A 172 4.21 -18.93 -1.42
CA ARG A 172 4.07 -17.47 -1.48
C ARG A 172 3.43 -16.89 -0.22
N MET A 173 2.44 -17.58 0.36
CA MET A 173 1.84 -17.21 1.64
C MET A 173 2.87 -17.31 2.77
N ALA A 174 3.68 -18.37 2.79
CA ALA A 174 4.76 -18.50 3.76
C ALA A 174 5.77 -17.34 3.62
N ASP A 175 6.17 -16.99 2.40
CA ASP A 175 7.07 -15.87 2.14
C ASP A 175 6.48 -14.51 2.59
N GLU A 176 5.20 -14.25 2.30
CA GLU A 176 4.52 -13.05 2.78
C GLU A 176 4.40 -13.01 4.31
N GLY A 177 4.16 -14.15 4.96
CA GLY A 177 4.19 -14.26 6.42
C GLY A 177 5.57 -13.95 7.00
N ASN A 178 6.64 -14.43 6.37
CA ASN A 178 8.02 -14.10 6.74
C ASN A 178 8.30 -12.59 6.57
N LEU A 179 7.78 -11.98 5.50
CA LEU A 179 7.90 -10.53 5.29
C LEU A 179 7.12 -9.74 6.34
N LEU A 180 5.90 -10.17 6.68
CA LEU A 180 5.12 -9.51 7.72
C LEU A 180 5.83 -9.60 9.06
N TYR A 181 6.36 -10.78 9.40
CA TYR A 181 7.19 -10.97 10.60
C TYR A 181 8.39 -10.02 10.62
N VAL A 182 9.14 -9.92 9.52
CA VAL A 182 10.26 -8.98 9.43
C VAL A 182 9.77 -7.55 9.65
N ALA A 183 8.68 -7.13 9.02
CA ALA A 183 8.13 -5.78 9.14
C ALA A 183 7.69 -5.47 10.58
N VAL A 184 6.94 -6.37 11.22
CA VAL A 184 6.48 -6.28 12.60
C VAL A 184 7.68 -6.17 13.55
N THR A 185 8.66 -7.06 13.41
CA THR A 185 9.86 -7.07 14.26
C THR A 185 10.80 -5.89 14.06
N ARG A 186 10.55 -4.98 13.10
CA ARG A 186 11.30 -3.72 13.02
C ARG A 186 10.82 -2.71 14.07
N CYS A 187 9.67 -2.92 14.70
CA CYS A 187 9.12 -1.99 15.68
C CYS A 187 9.76 -2.16 17.06
N LYS A 188 9.89 -1.06 17.82
CA LYS A 188 10.32 -1.07 19.23
C LYS A 188 9.22 -0.67 20.21
N LYS A 189 8.33 0.26 19.82
CA LYS A 189 7.30 0.80 20.72
C LYS A 189 5.90 0.70 20.13
N ASN A 190 5.64 1.40 19.02
CA ASN A 190 4.29 1.52 18.47
C ASN A 190 4.21 0.96 17.06
N LEU A 191 3.44 -0.12 16.89
CA LEU A 191 3.13 -0.71 15.59
C LEU A 191 1.75 -0.24 15.13
N TYR A 192 1.69 0.29 13.92
CA TYR A 192 0.46 0.69 13.24
C TYR A 192 0.27 -0.15 11.99
N LEU A 193 -0.95 -0.62 11.76
CA LEU A 193 -1.32 -1.45 10.62
C LEU A 193 -2.48 -0.80 9.87
N SER A 194 -2.33 -0.68 8.54
CA SER A 194 -3.46 -0.47 7.65
C SER A 194 -4.45 -1.63 7.73
N ASP A 195 -5.68 -1.45 7.24
CA ASP A 195 -6.67 -2.54 7.23
C ASP A 195 -6.17 -3.76 6.45
N PRO A 196 -5.60 -3.65 5.22
CA PRO A 196 -5.01 -4.80 4.52
C PRO A 196 -3.91 -5.53 5.29
N ALA A 197 -3.02 -4.78 5.96
CA ALA A 197 -1.95 -5.38 6.77
C ALA A 197 -2.50 -6.08 8.02
N ARG A 198 -3.56 -5.52 8.62
CA ARG A 198 -4.25 -6.12 9.76
C ARG A 198 -4.98 -7.40 9.37
N ASP A 199 -5.63 -7.43 8.21
CA ASP A 199 -6.31 -8.62 7.70
C ASP A 199 -5.32 -9.74 7.38
N CYS A 200 -4.15 -9.39 6.86
CA CYS A 200 -3.02 -10.31 6.68
C CYS A 200 -2.56 -10.91 8.01
N LEU A 201 -2.34 -10.07 9.04
CA LEU A 201 -1.96 -10.52 10.38
C LEU A 201 -2.99 -11.49 10.96
N ARG A 202 -4.28 -11.13 10.92
CA ARG A 202 -5.39 -11.96 11.44
C ARG A 202 -5.46 -13.33 10.78
N HIS A 203 -5.16 -13.41 9.50
CA HIS A 203 -5.13 -14.70 8.83
C HIS A 203 -4.01 -15.58 9.34
N PHE A 204 -2.79 -15.04 9.49
CA PHE A 204 -1.67 -15.83 10.02
C PHE A 204 -1.84 -16.19 11.50
N GLU A 205 -2.61 -15.41 12.27
CA GLU A 205 -3.04 -15.82 13.61
C GLU A 205 -4.03 -17.01 13.56
N ALA A 206 -4.91 -17.05 12.56
CA ALA A 206 -5.91 -18.12 12.40
C ALA A 206 -5.35 -19.41 11.77
N THR A 207 -4.27 -19.32 11.00
CA THR A 207 -3.65 -20.46 10.29
C THR A 207 -2.15 -20.56 10.55
N PRO A 208 -1.70 -20.90 11.78
CA PRO A 208 -0.28 -21.06 12.11
C PRO A 208 0.41 -22.11 11.24
N ARG A 209 1.72 -21.94 10.97
CA ARG A 209 2.53 -22.99 10.32
C ARG A 209 2.49 -24.27 11.16
N GLY A 210 1.92 -25.34 10.62
CA GLY A 210 2.07 -26.69 11.17
C GLY A 210 0.81 -27.46 11.56
N HIS A 211 -0.41 -26.95 11.31
CA HIS A 211 -1.62 -27.75 11.51
C HIS A 211 -2.22 -28.18 10.17
N SER A 212 -2.00 -29.44 9.82
CA SER A 212 -2.90 -30.17 8.92
C SER A 212 -4.34 -30.04 9.43
N SER A 213 -5.28 -29.94 8.52
CA SER A 213 -6.71 -29.67 8.71
C SER A 213 -7.51 -30.62 9.62
N ASP A 214 -6.87 -31.51 10.38
CA ASP A 214 -7.56 -32.58 11.13
C ASP A 214 -7.61 -32.38 12.66
N ASP A 215 -6.79 -31.49 13.24
CA ASP A 215 -6.78 -31.26 14.70
C ASP A 215 -7.40 -29.92 15.10
N ALA A 216 -8.65 -29.69 14.68
CA ALA A 216 -9.46 -28.57 15.13
C ALA A 216 -10.03 -28.80 16.54
N VAL A 217 -9.18 -28.99 17.56
CA VAL A 217 -9.61 -28.88 18.97
C VAL A 217 -8.50 -28.26 19.82
N GLY A 218 -8.65 -26.98 20.12
CA GLY A 218 -8.10 -26.40 21.36
C GLY A 218 -6.90 -25.48 21.22
N ALA A 219 -7.09 -24.29 20.65
CA ALA A 219 -6.43 -23.06 21.11
C ALA A 219 -7.17 -21.83 20.58
N ALA A 220 -8.39 -21.61 21.07
CA ALA A 220 -9.03 -20.30 21.02
C ALA A 220 -8.26 -19.36 21.96
N GLY A 221 -7.14 -18.81 21.50
CA GLY A 221 -6.36 -17.78 22.16
C GLY A 221 -6.55 -16.45 21.45
N VAL A 222 -7.57 -15.71 21.87
CA VAL A 222 -7.92 -14.38 21.40
C VAL A 222 -6.70 -13.44 21.38
N LEU A 223 -6.32 -12.91 20.22
CA LEU A 223 -5.56 -11.68 20.12
C LEU A 223 -6.40 -10.59 19.42
N CYS A 224 -7.47 -10.16 20.11
CA CYS A 224 -8.19 -8.95 19.73
C CYS A 224 -7.50 -7.71 20.32
N VAL A 225 -6.89 -6.92 19.43
CA VAL A 225 -7.03 -5.45 19.31
C VAL A 225 -7.36 -4.66 20.60
N ALA A 226 -6.37 -4.42 21.47
CA ALA A 226 -6.21 -3.31 22.44
C ALA A 226 -4.76 -3.43 23.04
N PRO A 227 -4.20 -2.46 23.82
CA PRO A 227 -2.75 -2.18 23.88
C PRO A 227 -1.96 -3.26 24.61
N THR A 228 -1.74 -4.40 23.97
CA THR A 228 -0.70 -5.34 24.35
C THR A 228 0.63 -4.74 23.92
N THR A 229 1.65 -4.90 24.77
CA THR A 229 2.96 -4.35 24.42
C THR A 229 3.47 -5.04 23.16
N PHE A 230 4.24 -4.33 22.36
CA PHE A 230 4.87 -4.91 21.17
C PHE A 230 5.58 -6.24 21.48
N ASP A 231 6.17 -6.36 22.68
CA ASP A 231 6.84 -7.57 23.15
C ASP A 231 5.89 -8.77 23.29
N ASP A 232 4.63 -8.55 23.68
CA ASP A 232 3.62 -9.61 23.80
C ASP A 232 3.19 -10.13 22.42
N GLN A 233 3.01 -9.21 21.45
CA GLN A 233 2.68 -9.56 20.07
C GLN A 233 3.83 -10.31 19.39
N ARG A 234 5.06 -9.85 19.62
CA ARG A 234 6.27 -10.49 19.09
C ARG A 234 6.45 -11.91 19.62
N LYS A 235 6.31 -12.12 20.94
CA LYS A 235 6.42 -13.45 21.55
C LYS A 235 5.35 -14.41 21.06
N ALA A 236 4.10 -13.94 20.93
CA ALA A 236 3.00 -14.76 20.41
C ALA A 236 3.29 -15.21 18.97
N TRP A 237 3.83 -14.31 18.14
CA TRP A 237 4.23 -14.65 16.77
C TRP A 237 5.42 -15.61 16.72
N GLU A 238 6.47 -15.37 17.50
CA GLU A 238 7.64 -16.27 17.59
C GLU A 238 7.21 -17.68 18.03
N LEU A 239 6.20 -17.82 18.88
CA LEU A 239 5.67 -19.12 19.30
C LEU A 239 4.88 -19.85 18.19
N ALA A 240 4.13 -19.10 17.38
CA ALA A 240 3.24 -19.65 16.35
C ALA A 240 3.93 -19.89 15.00
N TRP A 241 5.04 -19.20 14.74
CA TRP A 241 5.69 -19.14 13.42
C TRP A 241 7.21 -19.25 13.43
N GLY A 242 7.86 -19.20 14.59
CA GLY A 242 9.31 -19.21 14.76
C GLY A 242 9.95 -20.59 14.79
#